data_AF-A0AA88E197-F1
#
_entry.id   AF-A0AA88E197-F1
#
_cell.length_a   1.000
_cell.length_b   1.000
_cell.length_c   1.000
_cell.angle_alpha   90.00
_cell.angle_beta   90.00
_cell.angle_gamma   90.00
#
_symmetry.space_group_name_H-M   'P 1'
#
loop_
_entity.id
_entity.type
_entity.pdbx_description
1 polymer ?
#
loop_
_entity_poly.entity_id
_entity_poly.type
_entity_poly.pdbx_seq_one_letter_code
_entity_poly.pdbx_strand_id
1 'polypeptide(L)'
;MLIVLNFEKHSFVPIQPRPPTPAIDAPDRDFVALERWDNSNLSAMCYIRASMSNAKTEAIKGLMNYRQKVGTPIKEHMMTVMAYLSEAQENWAEIDVATQLVMVFQTLSKDFDLFQASYNLNRKEVSLTELMKELQAFENIFKGSGSKAEANLA
;
A
#
# COMPACT_ATOMS: atom_id res chain seq x y z
N MET A 1 -1.16 9.24 13.66
CA MET A 1 -2.32 9.61 12.82
C MET A 1 -3.55 9.64 13.72
N LEU A 2 -4.12 10.82 13.96
CA LEU A 2 -5.35 10.98 14.74
C LEU A 2 -6.51 10.96 13.74
N ILE A 3 -7.19 9.83 13.58
CA ILE A 3 -8.42 9.79 12.78
C ILE A 3 -9.48 10.48 13.62
N VAL A 4 -9.65 11.78 13.38
CA VAL A 4 -10.73 12.59 13.98
C VAL A 4 -12.03 12.07 13.40
N LEU A 5 -12.74 11.23 14.16
CA LEU A 5 -14.08 10.76 13.82
C LEU A 5 -15.05 11.95 13.91
N ASN A 6 -15.17 12.67 12.80
CA ASN A 6 -16.04 13.83 12.66
C ASN A 6 -17.46 13.37 12.30
N PHE A 7 -18.04 12.54 13.17
CA PHE A 7 -19.47 12.19 13.13
C PHE A 7 -20.04 12.62 14.48
N GLU A 8 -20.89 13.65 14.48
CA GLU A 8 -21.38 14.41 15.64
C GLU A 8 -21.88 13.59 16.85
N LYS A 9 -22.11 12.28 16.69
CA LYS A 9 -22.55 11.36 17.75
C LYS A 9 -21.45 10.53 18.43
N HIS A 10 -20.24 10.44 17.89
CA HIS A 10 -19.20 9.49 18.35
C HIS A 10 -17.83 10.12 18.65
N SER A 11 -17.71 11.45 18.58
CA SER A 11 -16.47 12.21 18.80
C SER A 11 -15.87 12.07 20.21
N PHE A 12 -16.62 11.52 21.17
CA PHE A 12 -16.19 11.38 22.57
C PHE A 12 -15.32 10.13 22.83
N VAL A 13 -15.41 9.10 21.98
CA VAL A 13 -14.68 7.82 22.16
C VAL A 13 -13.15 7.98 22.15
N PRO A 14 -12.53 8.79 21.26
CA PRO A 14 -11.08 8.95 21.24
C PRO A 14 -10.54 9.82 22.39
N ILE A 15 -11.42 10.52 23.11
CA ILE A 15 -11.06 11.59 24.06
C ILE A 15 -11.36 11.17 25.51
N GLN A 16 -12.38 10.31 25.72
CA GLN A 16 -12.82 9.91 27.07
C GLN A 16 -12.41 8.47 27.38
N PRO A 17 -11.80 8.21 28.56
CA PRO A 17 -11.50 6.86 29.00
C PRO A 17 -12.77 6.03 29.17
N ARG A 18 -12.67 4.72 28.96
CA ARG A 18 -13.78 3.79 29.15
C ARG A 18 -14.33 3.89 30.57
N PRO A 19 -15.66 4.08 30.77
CA PRO A 19 -16.27 4.02 32.10
C PRO A 19 -16.00 2.67 32.78
N PRO A 20 -15.81 2.64 34.12
CA PRO A 20 -15.66 1.39 34.85
C PRO A 20 -16.96 0.58 34.81
N THR A 21 -16.83 -0.75 34.91
CA THR A 21 -18.00 -1.62 35.02
C THR A 21 -18.77 -1.31 36.31
N PRO A 22 -20.06 -0.94 36.23
CA PRO A 22 -20.83 -0.61 37.42
C PRO A 22 -21.02 -1.82 38.35
N ALA A 23 -21.13 -1.58 39.65
CA ALA A 23 -21.53 -2.59 40.63
C ALA A 23 -23.02 -2.98 40.42
N ILE A 24 -23.44 -4.13 40.94
CA ILE A 24 -24.82 -4.65 40.76
C ILE A 24 -25.87 -3.67 41.32
N ASP A 25 -25.52 -2.93 42.37
CA ASP A 25 -26.35 -1.93 43.05
C ASP A 25 -26.15 -0.50 42.51
N ALA A 26 -25.36 -0.33 41.44
CA ALA A 26 -25.11 0.97 40.84
C ALA A 26 -26.39 1.52 40.16
N PRO A 27 -26.54 2.85 40.11
CA PRO A 27 -27.69 3.47 39.46
C PRO A 27 -27.68 3.24 37.95
N ASP A 28 -28.87 3.04 37.35
CA ASP A 28 -29.08 2.75 35.92
C ASP A 28 -28.30 3.67 34.97
N ARG A 29 -28.14 4.95 35.34
CA ARG A 29 -27.39 5.94 34.55
C ARG A 29 -25.95 5.50 34.26
N ASP A 30 -25.32 4.75 35.16
CA ASP A 30 -23.92 4.33 35.04
C ASP A 30 -23.82 3.17 34.04
N PHE A 31 -24.81 2.27 34.02
CA PHE A 31 -24.96 1.24 32.99
C PHE A 31 -25.25 1.86 31.61
N VAL A 32 -26.15 2.84 31.54
CA VAL A 32 -26.47 3.58 30.31
C VAL A 32 -25.23 4.31 29.77
N ALA A 33 -24.39 4.87 30.64
CA ALA A 33 -23.15 5.53 30.24
C ALA A 33 -22.14 4.54 29.64
N LEU A 34 -21.96 3.36 30.26
CA LEU A 34 -21.10 2.30 29.75
C LEU A 34 -21.59 1.78 28.40
N GLU A 35 -22.88 1.45 28.30
CA GLU A 35 -23.49 0.95 27.05
C GLU A 35 -23.33 1.97 25.92
N ARG A 36 -23.58 3.26 26.20
CA ARG A 36 -23.41 4.33 25.21
C ARG A 36 -21.95 4.44 24.73
N TRP A 37 -20.99 4.28 25.63
CA TRP A 37 -19.57 4.27 25.30
C TRP A 37 -19.20 3.05 24.46
N ASP A 38 -19.61 1.83 24.88
CA ASP A 38 -19.31 0.59 24.16
C ASP A 38 -19.93 0.60 22.74
N ASN A 39 -21.18 1.06 22.59
CA ASN A 39 -21.84 1.19 21.28
C ASN A 39 -21.15 2.21 20.35
N SER A 40 -20.67 3.32 20.92
CA SER A 40 -19.94 4.32 20.15
C SER A 40 -18.55 3.85 19.79
N ASN A 41 -17.88 3.13 20.69
CA ASN A 41 -16.57 2.52 20.44
C ASN A 41 -16.65 1.45 19.34
N LEU A 42 -17.68 0.61 19.38
CA LEU A 42 -17.93 -0.37 18.32
C LEU A 42 -18.17 0.31 16.97
N SER A 43 -18.99 1.36 16.94
CA SER A 43 -19.24 2.15 15.73
C SER A 43 -17.96 2.79 15.19
N ALA A 44 -17.17 3.42 16.06
CA ALA A 44 -15.87 4.00 15.73
C ALA A 44 -14.93 2.96 15.11
N MET A 45 -14.81 1.79 15.74
CA MET A 45 -14.00 0.67 15.24
C MET A 45 -14.50 0.17 13.88
N CYS A 46 -15.81 0.05 13.69
CA CYS A 46 -16.40 -0.32 12.40
C CYS A 46 -16.06 0.70 11.31
N TYR A 47 -16.17 2.01 11.59
CA TYR A 47 -15.80 3.05 10.62
C TYR A 47 -14.31 3.04 10.30
N ILE A 48 -13.45 2.95 11.31
CA ILE A 48 -12.00 2.86 11.13
C ILE A 48 -11.65 1.64 10.27
N ARG A 49 -12.18 0.47 10.61
CA ARG A 49 -11.96 -0.76 9.87
C ARG A 49 -12.48 -0.67 8.43
N ALA A 50 -13.67 -0.11 8.23
CA ALA A 50 -14.24 0.08 6.90
C ALA A 50 -13.41 1.07 6.06
N SER A 51 -13.01 2.20 6.63
CA SER A 51 -12.18 3.20 5.94
C SER A 51 -10.80 2.64 5.57
N MET A 52 -10.13 1.94 6.48
CA MET A 52 -8.85 1.28 6.21
C MET A 52 -9.00 0.20 5.16
N SER A 53 -10.06 -0.62 5.23
CA SER A 53 -10.36 -1.62 4.20
C SER A 53 -10.58 -1.00 2.82
N ASN A 54 -11.25 0.16 2.75
CA ASN A 54 -11.43 0.90 1.51
C ASN A 54 -10.10 1.44 0.98
N ALA A 55 -9.32 2.13 1.80
CA ALA A 55 -8.02 2.68 1.41
C ALA A 55 -7.05 1.57 0.93
N LYS A 56 -6.98 0.45 1.66
CA LYS A 56 -6.25 -0.77 1.22
C LYS A 56 -6.70 -1.24 -0.15
N THR A 57 -8.01 -1.36 -0.35
CA THR A 57 -8.57 -1.88 -1.61
C THR A 57 -8.29 -0.94 -2.77
N GLU A 58 -8.43 0.38 -2.57
CA GLU A 58 -8.14 1.38 -3.58
C GLU A 58 -6.65 1.46 -3.92
N ALA A 59 -5.74 1.37 -2.94
CA ALA A 59 -4.30 1.32 -3.20
C ALA A 59 -3.90 0.09 -4.03
N ILE A 60 -4.40 -1.10 -3.66
CA ILE A 60 -4.16 -2.34 -4.42
C ILE A 60 -4.76 -2.23 -5.82
N LYS A 61 -5.98 -1.70 -5.96
CA LYS A 61 -6.63 -1.52 -7.27
C LYS A 61 -5.88 -0.50 -8.12
N GLY A 62 -5.40 0.60 -7.54
CA GLY A 62 -4.56 1.59 -8.20
C GLY A 62 -3.30 0.95 -8.75
N LEU A 63 -2.59 0.19 -7.91
CA LEU A 63 -1.41 -0.59 -8.31
C LEU A 63 -1.72 -1.56 -9.46
N MET A 64 -2.77 -2.37 -9.33
CA MET A 64 -3.13 -3.39 -10.32
C MET A 64 -3.54 -2.82 -11.66
N ASN A 65 -3.97 -1.56 -11.71
CA ASN A 65 -4.30 -0.85 -12.94
C ASN A 65 -3.17 0.05 -13.44
N TYR A 66 -2.14 0.30 -12.62
CA TYR A 66 -0.99 1.10 -13.00
C TYR A 66 -0.08 0.32 -13.96
N ARG A 67 0.26 0.94 -15.09
CA ARG A 67 1.12 0.36 -16.12
C ARG A 67 2.19 1.37 -16.50
N GLN A 68 3.42 0.91 -16.62
CA GLN A 68 4.51 1.70 -17.12
C GLN A 68 4.21 2.11 -18.56
N LYS A 69 4.23 3.41 -18.83
CA LYS A 69 4.14 3.92 -20.20
C LYS A 69 5.50 3.77 -20.87
N VAL A 70 5.49 3.44 -22.16
CA VAL A 70 6.71 3.36 -22.97
C VAL A 70 7.45 4.69 -22.89
N GLY A 71 8.75 4.62 -22.60
CA GLY A 71 9.62 5.80 -22.45
C GLY A 71 9.62 6.44 -21.04
N THR A 72 8.71 6.05 -20.13
CA THR A 72 8.79 6.49 -18.73
C THR A 72 10.00 5.84 -18.06
N PRO A 73 10.90 6.63 -17.42
CA PRO A 73 12.05 6.09 -16.72
C PRO A 73 11.64 5.10 -15.62
N ILE A 74 12.33 3.96 -15.55
CA ILE A 74 11.98 2.90 -14.60
C ILE A 74 12.06 3.36 -13.14
N LYS A 75 12.95 4.32 -12.87
CA LYS A 75 13.09 4.97 -11.56
C LYS A 75 11.79 5.64 -11.11
N GLU A 76 11.18 6.40 -12.01
CA GLU A 76 9.95 7.16 -11.78
C GLU A 76 8.75 6.22 -11.58
N HIS A 77 8.65 5.22 -12.46
CA HIS A 77 7.63 4.17 -12.37
C HIS A 77 7.70 3.41 -11.04
N MET A 78 8.89 2.95 -10.65
CA MET A 78 9.10 2.20 -9.41
C MET A 78 8.77 3.02 -8.16
N MET A 79 9.10 4.32 -8.12
CA MET A 79 8.71 5.17 -6.99
C MET A 79 7.19 5.21 -6.81
N THR A 80 6.43 5.28 -7.91
CA THR A 80 4.96 5.29 -7.86
C THR A 80 4.40 3.94 -7.41
N VAL A 81 4.96 2.82 -7.92
CA VAL A 81 4.59 1.46 -7.48
C VAL A 81 4.87 1.26 -5.99
N MET A 82 6.04 1.69 -5.52
CA MET A 82 6.41 1.63 -4.11
C MET A 82 5.49 2.48 -3.22
N ALA A 83 5.01 3.62 -3.72
CA ALA A 83 4.05 4.45 -3.00
C ALA A 83 2.71 3.72 -2.80
N TYR A 84 2.16 3.06 -3.83
CA TYR A 84 0.94 2.25 -3.67
C TYR A 84 1.12 1.07 -2.72
N LEU A 85 2.26 0.37 -2.77
CA LEU A 85 2.56 -0.72 -1.85
C LEU A 85 2.65 -0.21 -0.41
N SER A 86 3.31 0.93 -0.19
CA SER A 86 3.42 1.57 1.11
C SER A 86 2.04 1.98 1.64
N GLU A 87 1.21 2.63 0.80
CA GLU A 87 -0.16 2.99 1.16
C GLU A 87 -1.00 1.76 1.52
N ALA A 88 -0.91 0.67 0.75
CA ALA A 88 -1.62 -0.56 1.06
C ALA A 88 -1.16 -1.14 2.42
N GLN A 89 0.14 -1.16 2.69
CA GLN A 89 0.71 -1.69 3.95
C GLN A 89 0.38 -0.80 5.15
N GLU A 90 0.41 0.53 5.01
CA GLU A 90 -0.07 1.48 6.02
C GLU A 90 -1.55 1.29 6.35
N ASN A 91 -2.32 0.77 5.38
CA ASN A 91 -3.71 0.32 5.53
C ASN A 91 -3.83 -1.20 5.81
N TRP A 92 -2.78 -1.79 6.40
CA TRP A 92 -2.79 -3.13 6.99
C TRP A 92 -2.98 -4.23 5.92
N ALA A 93 -2.51 -3.98 4.71
CA ALA A 93 -2.33 -5.02 3.72
C ALA A 93 -1.11 -5.89 4.09
N GLU A 94 -1.37 -7.16 4.39
CA GLU A 94 -0.33 -8.18 4.47
C GLU A 94 -0.02 -8.64 3.05
N ILE A 95 1.08 -8.13 2.49
CA ILE A 95 1.58 -8.52 1.16
C ILE A 95 3.01 -9.01 1.37
N ASP A 96 3.22 -10.31 1.21
CA ASP A 96 4.55 -10.89 1.31
C ASP A 96 5.47 -10.41 0.18
N VAL A 97 6.79 -10.53 0.39
CA VAL A 97 7.81 -10.03 -0.55
C VAL A 97 7.63 -10.65 -1.95
N ALA A 98 7.38 -11.95 -2.05
CA ALA A 98 7.21 -12.61 -3.34
C ALA A 98 5.99 -12.06 -4.10
N THR A 99 4.87 -11.85 -3.41
CA THR A 99 3.68 -11.21 -3.98
C THR A 99 3.96 -9.78 -4.42
N GLN A 100 4.68 -8.97 -3.63
CA GLN A 100 5.06 -7.61 -4.03
C GLN A 100 5.87 -7.60 -5.33
N LEU A 101 6.85 -8.51 -5.47
CA LEU A 101 7.67 -8.62 -6.68
C LEU A 101 6.80 -8.99 -7.89
N VAL A 102 5.87 -9.94 -7.75
CA VAL A 102 4.92 -10.30 -8.81
C VAL A 102 4.07 -9.09 -9.22
N MET A 103 3.55 -8.33 -8.26
CA MET A 103 2.78 -7.12 -8.53
C MET A 103 3.61 -6.08 -9.29
N VAL A 104 4.87 -5.85 -8.90
CA VAL A 104 5.78 -4.94 -9.62
C VAL A 104 5.91 -5.38 -11.08
N PHE A 105 6.22 -6.65 -11.34
CA PHE A 105 6.39 -7.14 -12.72
C PHE A 105 5.13 -6.97 -13.58
N GLN A 106 3.94 -7.15 -13.00
CA GLN A 106 2.67 -6.93 -13.72
C GLN A 106 2.44 -5.47 -14.13
N THR A 107 3.12 -4.51 -13.51
CA THR A 107 3.02 -3.09 -13.84
C THR A 107 4.01 -2.67 -14.93
N LEU A 108 5.06 -3.46 -15.22
CA LEU A 108 6.11 -3.08 -16.16
C LEU A 108 5.63 -3.14 -17.61
N SER A 109 6.31 -2.39 -18.48
CA SER A 109 6.10 -2.50 -19.93
C SER A 109 6.72 -3.79 -20.46
N LYS A 110 6.29 -4.20 -21.66
CA LYS A 110 6.82 -5.39 -22.36
C LYS A 110 8.32 -5.30 -22.66
N ASP A 111 8.92 -4.12 -22.60
CA ASP A 111 10.37 -3.93 -22.77
C ASP A 111 11.17 -4.69 -21.69
N PHE A 112 10.52 -5.04 -20.58
CA PHE A 112 11.10 -5.79 -19.47
C PHE A 112 10.76 -7.29 -19.47
N ASP A 113 10.06 -7.82 -20.49
CA ASP A 113 9.69 -9.25 -20.56
C ASP A 113 10.93 -10.17 -20.47
N LEU A 114 12.04 -9.77 -21.11
CA LEU A 114 13.30 -10.50 -21.07
C LEU A 114 13.92 -10.50 -19.65
N PHE A 115 13.85 -9.36 -18.97
CA PHE A 115 14.31 -9.24 -17.58
C PHE A 115 13.48 -10.14 -16.67
N GLN A 116 12.14 -10.07 -16.78
CA GLN A 116 11.23 -10.87 -15.97
C GLN A 116 11.45 -12.38 -16.17
N ALA A 117 11.62 -12.84 -17.41
CA ALA A 117 11.92 -14.23 -17.69
C ALA A 117 13.23 -14.69 -17.02
N SER A 118 14.29 -13.88 -17.13
CA SER A 118 15.58 -14.14 -16.49
C SER A 118 15.48 -14.18 -14.96
N TYR A 119 14.75 -13.23 -14.38
CA TYR A 119 14.53 -13.16 -12.94
C TYR A 119 13.76 -14.39 -12.41
N ASN A 120 12.73 -14.82 -13.13
CA ASN A 120 11.93 -15.99 -12.78
C ASN A 120 12.74 -17.30 -12.78
N LEU A 121 13.78 -17.41 -13.61
CA LEU A 121 14.69 -18.57 -13.61
C LEU A 121 15.63 -18.56 -12.40
N ASN A 122 15.97 -17.38 -11.90
CA ASN A 122 16.94 -17.17 -10.85
C ASN A 122 16.30 -16.90 -9.47
N ARG A 123 15.00 -17.19 -9.29
CA ARG A 123 14.15 -16.89 -8.11
C ARG A 123 14.94 -16.48 -6.86
N LYS A 124 15.17 -15.18 -6.73
CA LYS A 124 15.73 -14.57 -5.53
C LYS A 124 14.70 -13.58 -5.01
N GLU A 125 14.31 -13.72 -3.75
CA GLU A 125 13.57 -12.66 -3.09
C GLU A 125 14.56 -11.54 -2.76
N VAL A 126 14.36 -10.38 -3.38
CA VAL A 126 15.16 -9.16 -3.16
C VAL A 126 14.25 -8.06 -2.66
N SER A 127 14.81 -7.05 -2.01
CA SER A 127 14.02 -5.87 -1.63
C SER A 127 13.57 -5.08 -2.87
N LEU A 128 12.48 -4.31 -2.75
CA LEU A 128 12.01 -3.43 -3.82
C LEU A 128 13.11 -2.43 -4.29
N THR A 129 13.99 -2.02 -3.38
CA THR A 129 15.10 -1.11 -3.72
C THR A 129 16.21 -1.79 -4.51
N GLU A 130 16.49 -3.07 -4.25
CA GLU A 130 17.42 -3.87 -5.05
C GLU A 130 16.83 -4.16 -6.43
N LEU A 131 15.55 -4.58 -6.49
CA LEU A 131 14.86 -4.79 -7.75
C LEU A 131 14.88 -3.51 -8.62
N MET A 132 14.61 -2.35 -8.02
CA MET A 132 14.67 -1.07 -8.72
C MET A 132 16.06 -0.78 -9.31
N LYS A 133 17.14 -1.08 -8.58
CA LYS A 133 18.51 -0.91 -9.08
C LYS A 133 18.81 -1.85 -10.25
N GLU A 134 18.38 -3.11 -10.17
CA GLU A 134 18.57 -4.10 -11.24
C GLU A 134 17.80 -3.70 -12.50
N LEU A 135 16.55 -3.26 -12.35
CA LEU A 135 15.72 -2.75 -13.43
C LEU A 135 16.33 -1.50 -14.09
N GLN A 136 16.89 -0.58 -13.29
CA GLN A 136 17.63 0.58 -13.82
C GLN A 136 18.89 0.19 -14.58
N ALA A 137 19.65 -0.79 -14.09
CA ALA A 137 20.81 -1.30 -14.79
C ALA A 137 20.42 -1.91 -16.15
N PHE A 138 19.33 -2.69 -16.18
CA PHE A 138 18.77 -3.24 -17.42
C PHE A 138 18.32 -2.14 -18.40
N GLU A 139 17.58 -1.13 -17.92
CA GLU A 139 17.14 0.01 -18.74
C GLU A 139 18.33 0.74 -19.38
N ASN A 140 19.41 0.95 -18.62
CA ASN A 140 20.62 1.62 -19.12
C ASN A 140 21.37 0.83 -20.19
N ILE A 141 21.40 -0.51 -20.08
CA ILE A 141 22.02 -1.36 -21.10
C ILE A 141 21.24 -1.24 -22.42
N PHE A 142 19.91 -1.29 -22.35
CA PHE A 142 19.05 -1.21 -23.52
C PHE A 142 19.12 0.16 -24.22
N LYS A 143 19.20 1.25 -23.46
CA LYS A 143 19.41 2.61 -24.00
C LYS A 143 20.82 2.78 -24.58
N GLY A 144 21.85 2.19 -23.96
CA GLY A 144 23.24 2.27 -24.40
C GLY A 144 23.53 1.52 -25.71
N SER A 145 22.77 0.47 -26.03
CA SER A 145 22.92 -0.26 -27.30
C SER A 145 22.43 0.50 -28.54
N GLY A 146 21.54 1.49 -28.39
CA GLY A 146 21.06 2.31 -29.51
C GLY A 146 22.07 3.37 -29.99
N SER A 147 22.93 3.87 -29.10
CA SER A 147 23.87 4.97 -29.39
C SER A 147 25.15 4.52 -30.12
N LYS A 148 25.50 3.23 -30.11
CA LYS A 148 26.73 2.73 -30.78
C LYS A 148 26.59 2.53 -32.29
N ALA A 149 25.40 2.61 -32.86
CA ALA A 149 25.18 2.43 -34.30
C ALA A 149 25.42 3.71 -35.12
N GLU A 150 25.32 4.90 -34.52
CA GLU A 150 25.42 6.18 -35.23
C GLU A 150 26.84 6.75 -35.32
N ALA A 151 27.81 6.17 -34.61
CA ALA A 151 29.20 6.63 -34.62
C ALA A 151 30.08 6.04 -35.74
N ASN A 152 29.54 5.16 -36.60
CA ASN A 152 30.30 4.48 -37.66
C ASN A 152 29.88 4.89 -39.10
N LEU A 153 29.16 6.02 -39.24
CA LEU A 153 28.79 6.62 -40.53
C LEU A 153 29.07 8.13 -40.48
N ALA A 154 30.34 8.52 -40.39
CA ALA A 154 30.82 9.86 -40.68
C ALA A 154 32.25 9.81 -41.21
#